data_AF-A0A562SGL0-F1
#
_entry.id   AF-A0A562SGL0-F1
#
_cell.length_a   1.000
_cell.length_b   1.000
_cell.length_c   1.000
_cell.angle_alpha   90.00
_cell.angle_beta   90.00
_cell.angle_gamma   90.00
#
_symmetry.space_group_name_H-M   'P 1'
#
loop_
_entity.id
_entity.type
_entity.pdbx_description
1 polymer ?
#
loop_
_entity_poly.entity_id
_entity_poly.type
_entity_poly.pdbx_seq_one_letter_code
_entity_poly.pdbx_strand_id
1 'polypeptide(L)'
;MTGSSLYESLDEWNKSLFSKPLQYLSSEDLALFAGKVISTWGDTNDFKHFLPRLFELTALFDTPYDVWILYQKLKDANFQRWDIEEQNAVNDVSIAMWDNLLNDNSEKAEWEFSDYFASLAHFYPDFNNLTELWLLNDSFSSIKNLVIYVYEEAYNLFQKHYIRGNMKSTRNIIAFKNWLLSDSVIEKLTNAFYQYESTELAEKISWTIKILENEKYNSV
;
A
#
# COMPACT_ATOMS: atom_id res chain seq x y z
N MET A 1 -8.06 -19.26 20.53
CA MET A 1 -7.26 -18.13 21.04
C MET A 1 -7.49 -17.93 22.53
N THR A 2 -6.45 -18.05 23.37
CA THR A 2 -6.50 -17.61 24.78
C THR A 2 -6.03 -16.15 24.86
N GLY A 3 -6.73 -15.28 25.58
CA GLY A 3 -6.38 -13.85 25.61
C GLY A 3 -6.37 -13.20 26.98
N SER A 4 -6.03 -11.92 26.99
CA SER A 4 -5.89 -11.08 28.19
C SER A 4 -7.18 -11.05 29.02
N SER A 5 -7.05 -11.08 30.34
CA SER A 5 -8.15 -10.98 31.31
C SER A 5 -8.90 -9.63 31.26
N LEU A 6 -8.43 -8.68 30.46
CA LEU A 6 -9.03 -7.35 30.28
C LEU A 6 -10.19 -7.31 29.27
N TYR A 7 -10.51 -8.42 28.60
CA TYR A 7 -11.62 -8.51 27.66
C TYR A 7 -12.65 -9.53 28.14
N GLU A 8 -13.67 -9.04 28.85
CA GLU A 8 -14.72 -9.84 29.48
C GLU A 8 -15.65 -10.59 28.49
N SER A 9 -15.37 -10.60 27.19
CA SER A 9 -16.19 -11.26 26.15
C SER A 9 -15.39 -11.99 25.06
N LEU A 10 -14.08 -12.23 25.27
CA LEU A 10 -13.23 -12.83 24.22
C LEU A 10 -13.71 -14.23 23.78
N ASP A 11 -14.22 -15.04 24.71
CA ASP A 11 -14.73 -16.37 24.39
C ASP A 11 -16.00 -16.32 23.53
N GLU A 12 -16.89 -15.36 23.77
CA GLU A 12 -18.09 -15.17 22.97
C GLU A 12 -17.74 -14.64 21.58
N TRP A 13 -16.80 -13.69 21.51
CA TRP A 13 -16.29 -13.17 20.24
C TRP A 13 -15.59 -14.25 19.42
N ASN A 14 -14.74 -15.08 20.05
CA ASN A 14 -14.10 -16.22 19.40
C ASN A 14 -15.15 -17.19 18.84
N LYS A 15 -16.17 -17.54 19.63
CA LYS A 15 -17.27 -18.42 19.15
C LYS A 15 -17.98 -17.83 17.94
N SER A 16 -18.24 -16.52 17.95
CA SER A 16 -18.84 -15.82 16.81
C SER A 16 -17.95 -15.92 15.56
N LEU A 17 -16.66 -15.64 15.69
CA LEU A 17 -15.70 -15.68 14.59
C LEU A 17 -15.60 -17.07 13.95
N PHE A 18 -15.54 -18.12 14.78
CA PHE A 18 -15.50 -19.51 14.30
C PHE A 18 -16.87 -20.09 13.90
N SER A 19 -17.97 -19.34 14.08
CA SER A 19 -19.30 -19.77 13.63
C SER A 19 -19.54 -19.55 12.14
N LYS A 20 -18.68 -18.74 11.49
CA LYS A 20 -18.74 -18.40 10.07
C LYS A 20 -17.56 -19.05 9.33
N PRO A 21 -17.76 -19.56 8.10
CA PRO A 21 -16.64 -19.91 7.22
C PRO A 21 -15.72 -18.69 6.98
N LEU A 22 -14.41 -18.93 6.88
CA LEU A 22 -13.38 -17.88 6.76
C LEU A 22 -13.69 -16.87 5.64
N GLN A 23 -14.16 -17.35 4.49
CA GLN A 23 -14.50 -16.50 3.34
C GLN A 23 -15.73 -15.60 3.54
N TYR A 24 -16.51 -15.81 4.61
CA TYR A 24 -17.71 -15.03 4.92
C TYR A 24 -17.53 -14.09 6.11
N LEU A 25 -16.31 -13.97 6.65
CA LEU A 25 -16.00 -12.98 7.67
C LEU A 25 -15.95 -11.58 7.06
N SER A 26 -16.72 -10.64 7.59
CA SER A 26 -16.70 -9.25 7.13
C SER A 26 -15.50 -8.47 7.70
N SER A 27 -15.32 -7.25 7.21
CA SER A 27 -14.41 -6.28 7.79
C SER A 27 -14.72 -6.06 9.28
N GLU A 28 -15.98 -5.91 9.66
CA GLU A 28 -16.38 -5.72 11.06
C GLU A 28 -16.07 -6.95 11.93
N ASP A 29 -16.26 -8.16 11.41
CA ASP A 29 -15.92 -9.39 12.13
C ASP A 29 -14.42 -9.44 12.49
N LEU A 30 -13.57 -8.95 11.59
CA LEU A 30 -12.10 -9.00 11.71
C LEU A 30 -11.46 -7.73 12.26
N ALA A 31 -12.21 -6.65 12.46
CA ALA A 31 -11.69 -5.36 12.92
C ALA A 31 -10.88 -5.47 14.22
N LEU A 32 -11.48 -6.12 15.23
CA LEU A 32 -10.83 -6.35 16.51
C LEU A 32 -9.63 -7.30 16.37
N PHE A 33 -9.76 -8.34 15.56
CA PHE A 33 -8.70 -9.31 15.32
C PHE A 33 -7.46 -8.63 14.72
N ALA A 34 -7.62 -7.93 13.60
CA ALA A 34 -6.54 -7.33 12.83
C ALA A 34 -5.68 -6.36 13.67
N GLY A 35 -6.32 -5.57 14.53
CA GLY A 35 -5.59 -4.64 15.41
C GLY A 35 -4.89 -5.31 16.60
N LYS A 36 -5.45 -6.40 17.15
CA LYS A 36 -5.06 -6.93 18.48
C LYS A 36 -4.29 -8.24 18.46
N VAL A 37 -4.43 -9.05 17.42
CA VAL A 37 -3.74 -10.34 17.32
C VAL A 37 -2.22 -10.16 17.46
N ILE A 38 -1.55 -11.11 18.12
CA ILE A 38 -0.12 -11.13 18.49
C ILE A 38 0.25 -10.11 19.57
N SER A 39 -0.22 -8.87 19.48
CA SER A 39 0.14 -7.79 20.43
C SER A 39 -0.62 -7.85 21.75
N THR A 40 -1.78 -8.48 21.77
CA THR A 40 -2.67 -8.53 22.96
C THR A 40 -3.12 -9.95 23.28
N TRP A 41 -3.38 -10.76 22.26
CA TRP A 41 -3.74 -12.17 22.38
C TRP A 41 -3.46 -12.91 21.08
N GLY A 42 -3.59 -14.24 21.13
CA GLY A 42 -3.32 -15.12 20.00
C GLY A 42 -1.84 -15.15 19.64
N ASP A 43 -1.52 -15.93 18.62
CA ASP A 43 -0.14 -16.12 18.17
C ASP A 43 0.00 -16.03 16.64
N THR A 44 1.17 -16.41 16.15
CA THR A 44 1.50 -16.44 14.71
C THR A 44 0.58 -17.39 13.93
N ASN A 45 0.19 -18.52 14.50
CA ASN A 45 -0.69 -19.48 13.82
C ASN A 45 -2.12 -18.95 13.73
N ASP A 46 -2.60 -18.28 14.79
CA ASP A 46 -3.88 -17.59 14.74
C ASP A 46 -3.88 -16.53 13.63
N PHE A 47 -2.82 -15.71 13.54
CA PHE A 47 -2.68 -14.72 12.48
C PHE A 47 -2.66 -15.35 11.08
N LYS A 48 -1.86 -16.41 10.88
CA LYS A 48 -1.80 -17.17 9.61
C LYS A 48 -3.16 -17.71 9.18
N HIS A 49 -3.98 -18.18 10.12
CA HIS A 49 -5.31 -18.71 9.81
C HIS A 49 -6.23 -17.68 9.14
N PHE A 50 -6.21 -16.44 9.61
CA PHE A 50 -7.08 -15.37 9.09
C PHE A 50 -6.41 -14.51 8.01
N LEU A 51 -5.09 -14.63 7.83
CA LEU A 51 -4.31 -13.83 6.88
C LEU A 51 -4.86 -13.86 5.43
N PRO A 52 -5.28 -15.01 4.87
CA PRO A 52 -5.86 -15.03 3.52
C PRO A 52 -7.08 -14.12 3.39
N ARG A 53 -7.95 -14.10 4.41
CA ARG A 53 -9.16 -13.27 4.40
C ARG A 53 -8.83 -11.78 4.60
N LEU A 54 -7.84 -11.48 5.44
CA LEU A 54 -7.36 -10.11 5.60
C LEU A 54 -6.84 -9.56 4.27
N PHE A 55 -6.04 -10.34 3.52
CA PHE A 55 -5.58 -9.93 2.19
C PHE A 55 -6.72 -9.77 1.18
N GLU A 56 -7.71 -10.67 1.19
CA GLU A 56 -8.87 -10.55 0.31
C GLU A 56 -9.64 -9.25 0.57
N LEU A 57 -9.91 -8.91 1.83
CA LEU A 57 -10.57 -7.66 2.21
C LEU A 57 -9.73 -6.43 1.83
N THR A 58 -8.40 -6.50 2.00
CA THR A 58 -7.47 -5.47 1.55
C THR A 58 -7.51 -5.30 0.03
N ALA A 59 -7.56 -6.38 -0.75
CA ALA A 59 -7.67 -6.28 -2.21
C ALA A 59 -9.01 -5.67 -2.68
N LEU A 60 -10.06 -5.73 -1.85
CA LEU A 60 -11.37 -5.13 -2.11
C LEU A 60 -11.53 -3.71 -1.55
N PHE A 61 -10.45 -3.15 -0.98
CA PHE A 61 -10.44 -1.88 -0.26
C PHE A 61 -11.45 -1.86 0.91
N ASP A 62 -11.88 -3.01 1.42
CA ASP A 62 -12.92 -3.16 2.45
C ASP A 62 -12.30 -3.49 3.80
N THR A 63 -11.28 -2.73 4.21
CA THR A 63 -10.55 -3.00 5.44
C THR A 63 -11.08 -2.13 6.59
N PRO A 64 -11.29 -2.72 7.79
CA PRO A 64 -11.63 -1.96 8.99
C PRO A 64 -10.36 -1.36 9.66
N TYR A 65 -9.23 -1.42 8.96
CA TYR A 65 -7.90 -1.06 9.43
C TYR A 65 -7.16 -0.33 8.31
N ASP A 66 -6.21 0.52 8.68
CA ASP A 66 -5.23 1.05 7.76
C ASP A 66 -4.30 -0.08 7.29
N VAL A 67 -3.87 -0.05 6.03
CA VAL A 67 -3.12 -1.16 5.40
C VAL A 67 -1.81 -1.45 6.11
N TRP A 68 -1.13 -0.44 6.64
CA TRP A 68 0.12 -0.61 7.38
C TRP A 68 -0.04 -1.53 8.59
N ILE A 69 -1.24 -1.63 9.19
CA ILE A 69 -1.51 -2.51 10.32
C ILE A 69 -1.31 -3.97 9.91
N LEU A 70 -1.81 -4.37 8.73
CA LEU A 70 -1.63 -5.73 8.21
C LEU A 70 -0.14 -6.09 8.06
N TYR A 71 0.64 -5.18 7.47
CA TYR A 71 2.08 -5.39 7.27
C TYR A 71 2.88 -5.32 8.58
N GLN A 72 2.45 -4.49 9.53
CA GLN A 72 3.03 -4.50 10.87
C GLN A 72 2.75 -5.83 11.57
N LYS A 73 1.57 -6.45 11.41
CA LYS A 73 1.30 -7.79 11.93
C LYS A 73 2.14 -8.87 11.28
N LEU A 74 2.40 -8.80 9.97
CA LEU A 74 3.37 -9.71 9.31
C LEU A 74 4.75 -9.60 9.96
N LYS A 75 5.20 -8.38 10.24
CA LYS A 75 6.47 -8.13 10.94
C LYS A 75 6.46 -8.68 12.37
N ASP A 76 5.40 -8.43 13.14
CA ASP A 76 5.24 -8.93 14.51
C ASP A 76 5.21 -10.47 14.55
N ALA A 77 4.62 -11.09 13.52
CA ALA A 77 4.59 -12.55 13.33
C ALA A 77 5.90 -13.14 12.79
N ASN A 78 6.93 -12.31 12.62
CA ASN A 78 8.25 -12.69 12.10
C ASN A 78 8.16 -13.42 10.75
N PHE A 79 7.31 -12.91 9.85
CA PHE A 79 7.02 -13.44 8.52
C PHE A 79 8.26 -13.86 7.71
N GLN A 80 9.38 -13.15 7.86
CA GLN A 80 10.65 -13.46 7.19
C GLN A 80 11.29 -14.81 7.60
N ARG A 81 10.76 -15.48 8.64
CA ARG A 81 11.19 -16.81 9.09
C ARG A 81 10.18 -17.91 8.79
N TRP A 82 9.08 -17.59 8.11
CA TRP A 82 8.10 -18.58 7.66
C TRP A 82 8.67 -19.43 6.52
N ASP A 83 7.93 -20.45 6.09
CA ASP A 83 8.36 -21.26 4.95
C ASP A 83 8.40 -20.41 3.68
N ILE A 84 9.34 -20.73 2.78
CA ILE A 84 9.56 -19.92 1.58
C ILE A 84 8.32 -19.80 0.70
N GLU A 85 7.47 -20.84 0.66
CA GLU A 85 6.21 -20.83 -0.08
C GLU A 85 5.22 -19.82 0.50
N GLU A 86 5.12 -19.74 1.83
CA GLU A 86 4.28 -18.75 2.51
C GLU A 86 4.83 -17.33 2.30
N GLN A 87 6.17 -17.18 2.32
CA GLN A 87 6.82 -15.91 2.03
C GLN A 87 6.51 -15.42 0.62
N ASN A 88 6.61 -16.31 -0.36
CA ASN A 88 6.28 -15.99 -1.75
C ASN A 88 4.81 -15.65 -1.90
N ALA A 89 3.89 -16.42 -1.31
CA ALA A 89 2.45 -16.15 -1.41
C ALA A 89 2.06 -14.75 -0.88
N VAL A 90 2.67 -14.31 0.22
CA VAL A 90 2.47 -12.95 0.76
C VAL A 90 3.03 -11.89 -0.19
N ASN A 91 4.23 -12.09 -0.72
CA ASN A 91 4.83 -11.14 -1.66
C ASN A 91 4.04 -11.06 -2.98
N ASP A 92 3.53 -12.19 -3.46
CA ASP A 92 2.74 -12.31 -4.69
C ASP A 92 1.39 -11.61 -4.56
N VAL A 93 0.71 -11.75 -3.41
CA VAL A 93 -0.53 -10.99 -3.20
C VAL A 93 -0.26 -9.50 -3.02
N SER A 94 0.84 -9.12 -2.36
CA SER A 94 1.24 -7.70 -2.23
C SER A 94 1.47 -7.04 -3.59
N ILE A 95 2.18 -7.71 -4.49
CA ILE A 95 2.46 -7.16 -5.82
C ILE A 95 1.22 -7.17 -6.72
N ALA A 96 0.35 -8.18 -6.60
CA ALA A 96 -0.92 -8.22 -7.31
C ALA A 96 -1.89 -7.11 -6.84
N MET A 97 -1.93 -6.81 -5.54
CA MET A 97 -2.70 -5.68 -5.01
C MET A 97 -2.17 -4.34 -5.53
N TRP A 98 -0.85 -4.20 -5.68
CA TRP A 98 -0.26 -3.00 -6.28
C TRP A 98 -0.69 -2.82 -7.73
N ASP A 99 -0.60 -3.88 -8.54
CA ASP A 99 -1.05 -3.83 -9.93
C ASP A 99 -2.56 -3.56 -10.05
N ASN A 100 -3.38 -4.17 -9.18
CA ASN A 100 -4.81 -3.88 -9.12
C ASN A 100 -5.08 -2.39 -8.86
N LEU A 101 -4.43 -1.83 -7.83
CA LEU A 101 -4.56 -0.42 -7.47
C LEU A 101 -4.12 0.54 -8.59
N LEU A 102 -3.09 0.17 -9.36
CA LEU A 102 -2.65 0.97 -10.52
C LEU A 102 -3.69 0.98 -11.65
N ASN A 103 -4.45 -0.10 -11.82
CA ASN A 103 -5.44 -0.24 -12.90
C ASN A 103 -6.88 0.12 -12.49
N ASP A 104 -7.16 0.28 -11.20
CA ASP A 104 -8.48 0.62 -10.69
C ASP A 104 -8.70 2.15 -10.72
N ASN A 105 -9.67 2.59 -11.52
CA ASN A 105 -10.06 3.99 -11.66
C ASN A 105 -11.33 4.35 -10.87
N SER A 106 -11.64 3.58 -9.82
CA SER A 106 -12.72 3.91 -8.89
C SER A 106 -12.28 4.97 -7.89
N GLU A 107 -13.24 5.78 -7.42
CA GLU A 107 -13.01 6.78 -6.37
C GLU A 107 -12.44 6.14 -5.09
N LYS A 108 -12.82 4.89 -4.81
CA LYS A 108 -12.34 4.14 -3.65
C LYS A 108 -10.85 3.85 -3.76
N ALA A 109 -10.39 3.33 -4.89
CA ALA A 109 -8.98 3.07 -5.15
C ALA A 109 -8.14 4.36 -5.07
N GLU A 110 -8.66 5.47 -5.60
CA GLU A 110 -8.01 6.78 -5.51
C GLU A 110 -7.84 7.26 -4.06
N TRP A 111 -8.87 7.10 -3.24
CA TRP A 111 -8.83 7.50 -1.83
C TRP A 111 -7.82 6.69 -1.01
N GLU A 112 -7.73 5.40 -1.30
CA GLU A 112 -6.85 4.46 -0.61
C GLU A 112 -5.40 4.51 -1.12
N PHE A 113 -5.16 5.09 -2.30
CA PHE A 113 -3.89 5.00 -3.01
C PHE A 113 -2.66 5.32 -2.14
N SER A 114 -2.72 6.44 -1.40
CA SER A 114 -1.59 6.92 -0.61
C SER A 114 -1.22 5.96 0.53
N ASP A 115 -2.20 5.38 1.23
CA ASP A 115 -1.93 4.44 2.32
C ASP A 115 -1.38 3.11 1.80
N TYR A 116 -1.93 2.61 0.69
CA TYR A 116 -1.45 1.38 0.04
C TYR A 116 -0.02 1.56 -0.47
N PHE A 117 0.24 2.62 -1.24
CA PHE A 117 1.57 2.91 -1.76
C PHE A 117 2.58 3.09 -0.63
N ALA A 118 2.29 3.89 0.39
CA ALA A 118 3.21 4.12 1.49
C ALA A 118 3.49 2.85 2.31
N SER A 119 2.47 2.01 2.52
CA SER A 119 2.59 0.72 3.21
C SER A 119 3.50 -0.23 2.41
N LEU A 120 3.23 -0.43 1.13
CA LEU A 120 4.04 -1.26 0.25
C LEU A 120 5.46 -0.71 0.13
N ALA A 121 5.62 0.60 -0.06
CA ALA A 121 6.91 1.25 -0.10
C ALA A 121 7.73 1.08 1.20
N HIS A 122 7.09 0.84 2.34
CA HIS A 122 7.79 0.58 3.60
C HIS A 122 8.16 -0.90 3.78
N PHE A 123 7.20 -1.78 3.53
CA PHE A 123 7.25 -3.18 3.97
C PHE A 123 7.62 -4.16 2.87
N TYR A 124 7.30 -3.87 1.61
CA TYR A 124 7.59 -4.79 0.50
C TYR A 124 9.11 -4.97 0.34
N PRO A 125 9.61 -6.21 0.13
CA PRO A 125 11.05 -6.47 0.13
C PRO A 125 11.82 -5.75 -0.98
N ASP A 126 11.25 -5.65 -2.18
CA ASP A 126 11.90 -5.09 -3.36
C ASP A 126 11.14 -3.89 -3.92
N PHE A 127 11.54 -2.70 -3.49
CA PHE A 127 10.89 -1.47 -3.93
C PHE A 127 11.00 -1.22 -5.44
N ASN A 128 12.05 -1.74 -6.10
CA ASN A 128 12.24 -1.51 -7.53
C ASN A 128 11.14 -2.18 -8.35
N ASN A 129 10.66 -3.36 -7.94
CA ASN A 129 9.54 -4.04 -8.59
C ASN A 129 8.26 -3.18 -8.58
N LEU A 130 8.00 -2.46 -7.47
CA LEU A 130 6.84 -1.57 -7.38
C LEU A 130 6.95 -0.42 -8.40
N THR A 131 8.12 0.22 -8.47
CA THR A 131 8.35 1.35 -9.39
C THR A 131 8.47 0.92 -10.84
N GLU A 132 8.96 -0.28 -11.12
CA GLU A 132 9.00 -0.84 -12.47
C GLU A 132 7.59 -1.12 -12.99
N LEU A 133 6.74 -1.77 -12.18
CA LEU A 133 5.34 -1.96 -12.54
C LEU A 133 4.61 -0.64 -12.77
N TRP A 134 4.86 0.36 -11.92
CA TRP A 134 4.27 1.69 -12.10
C TRP A 134 4.76 2.37 -13.39
N LEU A 135 6.05 2.23 -13.71
CA LEU A 135 6.62 2.77 -14.93
C LEU A 135 6.02 2.10 -16.18
N LEU A 136 5.80 0.79 -16.16
CA LEU A 136 5.23 0.04 -17.28
C LEU A 136 3.71 0.22 -17.44
N ASN A 137 2.99 0.62 -16.40
CA ASN A 137 1.53 0.74 -16.43
C ASN A 137 1.07 2.11 -16.94
N ASP A 138 0.54 2.16 -18.17
CA ASP A 138 0.04 3.38 -18.84
C ASP A 138 -1.49 3.60 -18.70
N SER A 139 -2.13 2.92 -17.75
CA SER A 139 -3.56 3.17 -17.49
C SER A 139 -3.77 4.62 -17.00
N PHE A 140 -4.98 5.14 -17.25
CA PHE A 140 -5.36 6.48 -16.80
C PHE A 140 -5.24 6.64 -15.28
N SER A 141 -5.67 5.63 -14.51
CA SER A 141 -5.56 5.59 -13.05
C SER A 141 -4.10 5.65 -12.58
N SER A 142 -3.21 4.86 -13.19
CA SER A 142 -1.78 4.84 -12.88
C SER A 142 -1.13 6.22 -13.05
N ILE A 143 -1.39 6.88 -14.19
CA ILE A 143 -0.89 8.23 -14.47
C ILE A 143 -1.49 9.25 -13.50
N LYS A 144 -2.81 9.22 -13.32
CA LYS A 144 -3.52 10.14 -12.43
C LYS A 144 -2.99 10.06 -11.01
N ASN A 145 -2.83 8.85 -10.48
CA ASN A 145 -2.33 8.62 -9.13
C ASN A 145 -0.89 9.09 -8.98
N LEU A 146 -0.01 8.87 -9.97
CA LEU A 146 1.37 9.38 -9.96
C LEU A 146 1.40 10.90 -9.90
N VAL A 147 0.63 11.54 -10.77
CA VAL A 147 0.57 13.00 -10.89
C VAL A 147 0.04 13.64 -9.61
N ILE A 148 -1.08 13.14 -9.09
CA ILE A 148 -1.69 13.64 -7.85
C ILE A 148 -0.74 13.41 -6.68
N TYR A 149 -0.18 12.20 -6.53
CA TYR A 149 0.72 11.89 -5.42
C TYR A 149 1.95 12.81 -5.41
N VAL A 150 2.63 12.99 -6.55
CA VAL A 150 3.79 13.88 -6.63
C VAL A 150 3.40 15.33 -6.37
N TYR A 151 2.28 15.80 -6.93
CA TYR A 151 1.81 17.17 -6.75
C TYR A 151 1.52 17.49 -5.28
N GLU A 152 0.84 16.59 -4.57
CA GLU A 152 0.47 16.77 -3.17
C GLU A 152 1.63 16.56 -2.21
N GLU A 153 2.52 15.61 -2.51
CA GLU A 153 3.60 15.21 -1.60
C GLU A 153 4.97 15.80 -1.96
N ALA A 154 5.07 16.68 -2.96
CA ALA A 154 6.33 17.30 -3.41
C ALA A 154 7.18 17.86 -2.24
N TYR A 155 6.55 18.59 -1.31
CA TYR A 155 7.26 19.12 -0.15
C TYR A 155 7.85 18.01 0.74
N ASN A 156 7.08 16.94 0.99
CA ASN A 156 7.54 15.84 1.82
C ASN A 156 8.64 15.01 1.14
N LEU A 157 8.48 14.75 -0.16
CA LEU A 157 9.43 13.99 -0.96
C LEU A 157 10.77 14.73 -1.12
N PHE A 158 10.73 15.98 -1.56
CA PHE A 158 11.93 16.69 -1.98
C PHE A 158 12.57 17.52 -0.89
N GLN A 159 11.78 18.11 0.02
CA GLN A 159 12.29 19.00 1.08
C GLN A 159 12.43 18.31 2.44
N LYS A 160 11.54 17.37 2.77
CA LYS A 160 11.60 16.63 4.04
C LYS A 160 12.19 15.23 3.93
N HIS A 161 12.40 14.73 2.72
CA HIS A 161 13.02 13.43 2.43
C HIS A 161 12.33 12.25 3.12
N TYR A 162 11.00 12.15 3.02
CA TYR A 162 10.28 10.93 3.41
C TYR A 162 9.06 10.68 2.52
N ILE A 163 8.66 9.41 2.43
CA ILE A 163 7.39 8.99 1.86
C ILE A 163 6.35 9.08 2.98
N ARG A 164 5.31 9.89 2.78
CA ARG A 164 4.26 10.06 3.78
C ARG A 164 3.40 8.81 3.86
N GLY A 165 3.28 8.30 5.07
CA GLY A 165 2.38 7.23 5.47
C GLY A 165 2.25 7.24 6.99
N ASN A 166 1.70 6.17 7.57
CA ASN A 166 1.50 6.06 9.01
C ASN A 166 2.81 6.07 9.82
N MET A 167 3.92 5.66 9.21
CA MET A 167 5.27 5.93 9.69
C MET A 167 5.98 6.83 8.69
N LYS A 168 6.70 7.87 9.14
CA LYS A 168 7.62 8.62 8.28
C LYS A 168 8.71 7.67 7.81
N SER A 169 8.55 7.10 6.61
CA SER A 169 9.51 6.15 6.09
C SER A 169 10.57 6.87 5.25
N THR A 170 11.82 6.67 5.65
CA THR A 170 13.00 7.11 4.90
C THR A 170 13.66 5.95 4.15
N ARG A 171 13.12 4.73 4.22
CA ARG A 171 13.78 3.52 3.70
C ARG A 171 14.03 3.60 2.20
N ASN A 172 13.00 3.95 1.44
CA ASN A 172 13.01 3.92 -0.02
C ASN A 172 12.92 5.31 -0.66
N ILE A 173 13.04 6.40 0.12
CA ILE A 173 12.89 7.76 -0.42
C ILE A 173 13.97 8.09 -1.45
N ILE A 174 15.22 7.66 -1.26
CA ILE A 174 16.30 7.94 -2.21
C ILE A 174 16.03 7.21 -3.53
N ALA A 175 15.66 5.93 -3.47
CA ALA A 175 15.30 5.14 -4.64
C ALA A 175 14.10 5.76 -5.37
N PHE A 176 13.06 6.15 -4.62
CA PHE A 176 11.86 6.76 -5.19
C PHE A 176 12.13 8.11 -5.84
N LYS A 177 12.93 8.98 -5.21
CA LYS A 177 13.36 10.25 -5.81
C LYS A 177 14.14 10.01 -7.09
N ASN A 178 15.11 9.10 -7.09
CA ASN A 178 15.90 8.80 -8.27
C ASN A 178 15.02 8.27 -9.42
N TRP A 179 14.03 7.42 -9.11
CA TRP A 179 13.04 6.96 -10.07
C TRP A 179 12.19 8.10 -10.61
N LEU A 180 11.62 8.95 -9.75
CA LEU A 180 10.80 10.11 -10.13
C LEU A 180 11.56 11.09 -11.05
N LEU A 181 12.85 11.30 -10.80
CA LEU A 181 13.70 12.21 -11.57
C LEU A 181 14.34 11.56 -12.81
N SER A 182 14.05 10.29 -13.07
CA SER A 182 14.54 9.58 -14.26
C SER A 182 13.92 10.15 -15.54
N ASP A 183 14.67 10.06 -16.64
CA ASP A 183 14.16 10.48 -17.95
C ASP A 183 12.92 9.67 -18.35
N SER A 184 12.85 8.39 -17.99
CA SER A 184 11.73 7.52 -18.30
C SER A 184 10.42 7.98 -17.65
N VAL A 185 10.45 8.45 -16.41
CA VAL A 185 9.24 8.98 -15.74
C VAL A 185 8.83 10.32 -16.35
N ILE A 186 9.79 11.21 -16.62
CA ILE A 186 9.50 12.50 -17.27
C ILE A 186 8.89 12.27 -18.65
N GLU A 187 9.47 11.39 -19.47
CA GLU A 187 8.97 11.04 -20.80
C GLU A 187 7.56 10.43 -20.73
N LYS A 188 7.32 9.51 -19.79
CA LYS A 188 5.98 8.94 -19.54
C LYS A 188 4.95 10.03 -19.26
N LEU A 189 5.27 10.99 -18.38
CA LEU A 189 4.37 12.10 -18.06
C LEU A 189 4.20 13.07 -19.23
N THR A 190 5.25 13.34 -20.01
CA THR A 190 5.16 14.17 -21.22
C THR A 190 4.24 13.54 -22.25
N ASN A 191 4.36 12.23 -22.50
CA ASN A 191 3.45 11.51 -23.39
C ASN A 191 2.00 11.56 -22.89
N ALA A 192 1.81 11.35 -21.59
CA ALA A 192 0.49 11.44 -20.97
C ALA A 192 -0.12 12.85 -21.04
N PHE A 193 0.67 13.92 -20.96
CA PHE A 193 0.21 15.30 -21.13
C PHE A 193 -0.48 15.48 -22.47
N TYR A 194 0.15 15.02 -23.56
CA TYR A 194 -0.44 15.11 -24.91
C TYR A 194 -1.64 14.16 -25.07
N GLN A 195 -1.58 12.97 -24.48
CA GLN A 195 -2.69 12.01 -24.53
C GLN A 195 -3.96 12.56 -23.85
N TYR A 196 -3.80 13.31 -22.76
CA TYR A 196 -4.89 13.79 -21.93
C TYR A 196 -5.11 15.31 -22.02
N GLU A 197 -4.60 15.97 -23.06
CA GLU A 197 -4.57 17.43 -23.23
C GLU A 197 -5.95 18.10 -23.04
N SER A 198 -7.03 17.40 -23.40
CA SER A 198 -8.41 17.90 -23.27
C SER A 198 -9.06 17.68 -21.90
N THR A 199 -8.32 17.19 -20.90
CA THR A 199 -8.83 16.88 -19.56
C THR A 199 -8.25 17.82 -18.51
N GLU A 200 -8.92 17.95 -17.36
CA GLU A 200 -8.39 18.70 -16.21
C GLU A 200 -7.09 18.11 -15.65
N LEU A 201 -6.77 16.85 -15.99
CA LEU A 201 -5.53 16.20 -15.58
C LEU A 201 -4.29 16.79 -16.26
N ALA A 202 -4.42 17.31 -17.50
CA ALA A 202 -3.30 17.85 -18.26
C ALA A 202 -2.58 18.99 -17.54
N GLU A 203 -3.33 19.87 -16.87
CA GLU A 203 -2.75 20.96 -16.08
C GLU A 203 -1.90 20.41 -14.92
N LYS A 204 -2.43 19.42 -14.17
CA LYS A 204 -1.69 18.78 -13.08
C LYS A 204 -0.45 18.04 -13.60
N ILE A 205 -0.53 17.36 -14.73
CA ILE A 205 0.62 16.72 -15.38
C ILE A 205 1.71 17.77 -15.67
N SER A 206 1.34 18.91 -16.26
CA SER A 206 2.28 19.99 -16.57
C SER A 206 2.98 20.53 -15.30
N TRP A 207 2.23 20.75 -14.23
CA TRP A 207 2.79 21.15 -12.93
C TRP A 207 3.74 20.10 -12.36
N THR A 208 3.36 18.82 -12.42
CA THR A 208 4.19 17.72 -11.94
C THR A 208 5.50 17.60 -12.73
N ILE A 209 5.46 17.68 -14.06
CA ILE A 209 6.68 17.70 -14.89
C ILE A 209 7.60 18.85 -14.46
N LYS A 210 7.05 20.06 -14.31
CA LYS A 210 7.82 21.23 -13.86
C LYS A 210 8.45 21.04 -12.48
N ILE A 211 7.74 20.41 -11.53
CA ILE A 211 8.29 20.07 -10.21
C ILE A 211 9.50 19.14 -10.38
N LEU A 212 9.35 18.05 -11.14
CA LEU A 212 10.39 17.05 -11.34
C LEU A 212 11.62 17.63 -12.06
N GLU A 213 11.44 18.43 -13.11
CA GLU A 213 12.54 19.05 -13.84
C GLU A 213 13.33 20.04 -12.97
N ASN A 214 12.64 20.86 -12.17
CA ASN A 214 13.29 21.79 -11.24
C ASN A 214 14.11 21.04 -10.17
N GLU A 215 13.53 19.99 -9.58
CA GLU A 215 14.22 19.16 -8.58
C GLU A 215 15.40 18.40 -9.18
N LYS A 216 15.29 17.94 -10.44
CA LYS A 216 16.39 17.32 -11.18
C LYS A 216 17.54 18.31 -11.40
N TYR A 217 17.23 19.53 -11.84
CA TYR A 217 18.23 20.58 -12.04
C TYR A 217 18.95 20.96 -10.74
N ASN A 218 18.23 21.04 -9.63
CA ASN A 218 18.79 21.39 -8.31
C ASN A 218 19.57 20.24 -7.65
N SER A 219 19.50 19.02 -8.19
CA SER A 219 20.20 17.84 -7.67
C SER A 219 21.58 17.59 -8.31
N VAL A 220 21.94 18.39 -9.34
CA VAL A 220 23.24 18.39 -10.04
C VAL A 220 24.17 19.44 -9.43
#